data_AF-A0A2V1BHH4-F1
#
_entry.id   AF-A0A2V1BHH4-F1
#
_cell.length_a   1.000
_cell.length_b   1.000
_cell.length_c   1.000
_cell.angle_alpha   90.00
_cell.angle_beta   90.00
_cell.angle_gamma   90.00
#
_symmetry.space_group_name_H-M   'P 1'
#
loop_
_entity.id
_entity.type
_entity.pdbx_description
1 polymer ?
#
loop_
_entity_poly.entity_id
_entity_poly.type
_entity_poly.pdbx_seq_one_letter_code
_entity_poly.pdbx_strand_id
1 'polypeptide(L)' 'GTSAPEARAKGCVFDVMNYAWIPAPCFNKTLSDEYWEGLVSHGIEFWSDSSRSELLSHEDILAARHEYSYTSWLLHLKHC' A
#
# COMPACT_ATOMS: atom_id res chain seq x y z
N GLY A 1 -10.97 12.88 0.05
CA GLY A 1 -11.00 12.72 1.50
C GLY A 1 -9.60 12.69 2.02
N THR A 2 -9.37 13.14 3.25
CA THR A 2 -8.02 13.20 3.82
C THR A 2 -7.72 12.06 4.79
N SER A 3 -8.66 11.14 5.00
CA SER A 3 -8.50 9.98 5.88
C SER A 3 -8.93 8.67 5.22
N ALA A 4 -8.36 7.56 5.70
CA ALA A 4 -8.72 6.20 5.25
C ALA A 4 -10.21 5.85 5.45
N PRO A 5 -10.86 6.19 6.60
CA PRO A 5 -12.30 5.96 6.77
C PRO A 5 -13.15 6.70 5.74
N GLU A 6 -12.81 7.96 5.43
CA GLU A 6 -13.57 8.75 4.46
C GLU A 6 -13.42 8.20 3.04
N ALA A 7 -12.21 7.79 2.65
CA ALA A 7 -11.94 7.19 1.36
C ALA A 7 -12.73 5.88 1.16
N ARG A 8 -12.73 5.00 2.18
CA ARG A 8 -13.52 3.76 2.17
C ARG A 8 -15.02 4.04 2.11
N ALA A 9 -15.52 5.02 2.87
CA ALA A 9 -16.92 5.44 2.82
C ALA A 9 -17.34 5.96 1.43
N LYS A 10 -16.39 6.46 0.63
CA LYS A 10 -16.59 6.90 -0.76
C LYS A 10 -16.36 5.80 -1.80
N GLY A 11 -16.10 4.56 -1.38
CA GLY A 11 -15.85 3.43 -2.29
C GLY A 11 -14.49 3.47 -2.97
N CYS A 12 -13.50 4.15 -2.36
CA CYS A 12 -12.12 4.08 -2.83
C CYS A 12 -11.39 2.86 -2.27
N VAL A 13 -10.41 2.38 -3.03
CA VAL A 13 -9.45 1.32 -2.67
C VAL A 13 -8.07 1.95 -2.56
N PHE A 14 -7.27 1.51 -1.59
CA PHE A 14 -5.88 1.96 -1.49
C PHE A 14 -5.03 1.21 -2.52
N ASP A 15 -4.26 1.96 -3.31
CA ASP A 15 -3.34 1.41 -4.29
C ASP A 15 -1.91 1.70 -3.86
N VAL A 16 -1.14 0.63 -3.62
CA VAL A 16 0.26 0.71 -3.19
C VAL A 16 1.18 1.26 -4.29
N MET A 17 0.80 1.09 -5.56
CA MET A 17 1.58 1.58 -6.70
C MET A 17 1.55 3.11 -6.81
N ASN A 18 0.37 3.70 -6.59
CA ASN A 18 0.19 5.16 -6.59
C ASN A 18 0.33 5.77 -5.18
N TYR A 19 0.46 4.91 -4.16
CA TYR A 19 0.40 5.25 -2.74
C TYR A 19 -0.77 6.19 -2.39
N ALA A 20 -1.95 5.89 -2.95
CA ALA A 20 -3.11 6.77 -2.92
C ALA A 20 -4.44 6.00 -2.89
N TRP A 21 -5.51 6.70 -2.51
CA TRP A 21 -6.88 6.18 -2.56
C TRP A 21 -7.51 6.43 -3.93
N ILE A 22 -7.82 5.36 -4.64
CA ILE A 22 -8.35 5.38 -6.01
C ILE A 22 -9.82 4.95 -6.00
N PRO A 23 -10.75 5.64 -6.70
CA PRO A 23 -12.11 5.14 -6.85
C PRO A 23 -12.12 3.71 -7.40
N ALA A 24 -12.90 2.80 -6.81
CA ALA A 24 -12.90 1.39 -7.22
C ALA A 24 -13.05 1.15 -8.74
N PRO A 25 -13.87 1.89 -9.50
CA PRO A 25 -13.97 1.73 -10.95
C PRO A 25 -12.69 2.08 -11.73
N CYS A 26 -11.78 2.83 -11.11
CA CYS A 26 -10.52 3.26 -11.70
C CYS A 26 -9.33 2.40 -11.22
N PHE A 27 -9.53 1.52 -10.24
CA PHE A 27 -8.47 0.69 -9.68
C PHE A 27 -8.14 -0.47 -10.63
N ASN A 28 -6.89 -0.52 -11.11
CA ASN A 28 -6.40 -1.63 -11.91
C ASN A 28 -5.75 -2.68 -11.00
N LYS A 29 -6.55 -3.67 -10.58
CA LYS A 29 -6.09 -4.71 -9.65
C LYS A 29 -4.90 -5.49 -10.19
N THR A 30 -4.94 -5.90 -11.47
CA THR A 30 -3.87 -6.71 -12.07
C THR A 30 -2.53 -5.99 -12.01
N LEU A 31 -2.50 -4.71 -12.39
CA LEU A 31 -1.26 -3.92 -12.36
C LEU A 31 -0.75 -3.69 -10.93
N SER A 32 -1.66 -3.46 -9.98
CA SER A 32 -1.29 -3.28 -8.56
C SER A 32 -0.70 -4.57 -7.97
N ASP A 33 -1.30 -5.74 -8.30
CA ASP A 33 -0.78 -7.04 -7.89
C ASP A 33 0.62 -7.30 -8.50
N GLU A 34 0.81 -7.04 -9.79
CA GLU A 34 2.11 -7.17 -10.47
C GLU A 34 3.19 -6.27 -9.85
N TYR A 35 2.83 -5.02 -9.53
CA TYR A 35 3.73 -4.09 -8.84
C TYR A 35 4.14 -4.63 -7.47
N TRP A 36 3.18 -5.14 -6.69
CA TRP A 36 3.45 -5.76 -5.39
C TRP A 36 4.40 -6.96 -5.49
N GLU A 37 4.17 -7.88 -6.43
CA GLU A 37 5.07 -9.02 -6.68
C GLU A 37 6.50 -8.54 -6.99
N GLY A 38 6.62 -7.47 -7.79
CA GLY A 38 7.88 -6.80 -8.08
C GLY A 38 8.57 -6.30 -6.80
N LEU A 39 7.86 -5.59 -5.92
CA LEU A 39 8.40 -5.10 -4.65
C LEU A 39 8.94 -6.25 -3.79
N VAL A 40 8.16 -7.30 -3.61
CA VAL A 40 8.54 -8.48 -2.80
C VAL A 40 9.76 -9.18 -3.39
N SER A 41 9.82 -9.35 -4.72
CA SER A 41 10.98 -9.97 -5.40
C SER A 41 12.28 -9.18 -5.21
N HIS A 42 12.16 -7.86 -4.98
CA HIS A 42 13.28 -6.96 -4.69
C HIS A 42 13.61 -6.84 -3.19
N GLY A 43 12.95 -7.64 -2.34
CA GLY A 43 13.17 -7.62 -0.89
C GLY A 43 12.59 -6.38 -0.21
N ILE A 44 11.61 -5.72 -0.82
CA ILE A 44 10.90 -4.61 -0.17
C ILE A 44 9.82 -5.19 0.73
N GLU A 45 9.92 -4.85 2.01
CA GLU A 45 9.00 -5.28 3.06
C GLU A 45 8.27 -4.07 3.64
N PHE A 46 7.12 -4.33 4.25
CA PHE A 46 6.32 -3.35 4.96
C PHE A 46 6.13 -3.79 6.41
N TRP A 47 6.15 -2.83 7.33
CA TRP A 47 6.04 -3.07 8.76
C TRP A 47 5.02 -2.15 9.42
N SER A 48 4.45 -2.62 10.53
CA SER A 48 3.49 -1.86 11.35
C SER A 48 4.13 -0.66 12.07
N ASP A 49 5.41 -0.74 12.40
CA ASP A 49 6.16 0.30 13.12
C ASP A 49 7.61 0.43 12.65
N SER A 50 8.28 1.49 13.14
CA SER A 50 9.69 1.77 12.82
C SER A 50 10.67 0.78 13.43
N SER A 51 10.28 0.04 14.46
CA SER A 51 11.08 -1.04 15.05
C SER A 51 10.97 -2.36 14.29
N ARG A 52 10.14 -2.42 13.23
CA ARG A 52 9.89 -3.61 12.41
C ARG A 52 9.32 -4.78 13.22
N SER A 53 8.42 -4.50 14.16
CA SER A 53 7.87 -5.52 15.06
C SER A 53 7.01 -6.57 14.35
N GLU A 54 6.24 -6.15 13.35
CA GLU A 54 5.31 -6.99 12.60
C GLU A 54 5.42 -6.70 11.10
N LEU A 55 5.55 -7.77 10.31
CA LEU A 55 5.58 -7.71 8.85
C LEU A 55 4.14 -7.67 8.33
N LEU A 56 3.83 -6.69 7.49
CA LEU A 56 2.49 -6.51 6.91
C LEU A 56 2.34 -7.33 5.63
N SER A 57 1.23 -8.04 5.51
CA SER A 57 0.90 -8.78 4.28
C SER A 57 0.39 -7.84 3.17
N HIS A 58 0.33 -8.35 1.94
CA HIS A 58 -0.29 -7.63 0.82
C HIS A 58 -1.72 -7.18 1.17
N GLU A 59 -2.49 -8.07 1.80
CA GLU A 59 -3.87 -7.80 2.18
C GLU A 59 -3.97 -6.71 3.24
N ASP A 60 -3.03 -6.66 4.21
CA ASP A 60 -3.01 -5.62 5.24
C ASP A 60 -2.75 -4.23 4.64
N ILE A 61 -1.85 -4.15 3.65
CA ILE A 61 -1.52 -2.93 2.93
C ILE A 61 -2.69 -2.48 2.06
N LEU A 62 -3.27 -3.37 1.23
CA LEU A 62 -4.40 -3.02 0.36
C LEU A 62 -5.67 -2.66 1.13
N ALA A 63 -5.91 -3.33 2.26
CA ALA A 63 -7.01 -2.97 3.14
C ALA A 63 -6.76 -1.64 3.90
N ALA A 64 -5.52 -1.14 3.86
CA ALA A 64 -5.03 0.01 4.63
C ALA A 64 -5.53 -0.06 6.08
N ARG A 65 -5.28 -1.22 6.72
CA ARG A 65 -5.69 -1.47 8.11
C ARG A 65 -4.93 -0.56 9.08
N HIS A 66 -3.71 -0.21 8.70
CA HIS A 66 -2.85 0.73 9.43
C HIS A 66 -2.92 2.11 8.76
N GLU A 67 -2.97 3.16 9.58
CA GLU A 67 -2.91 4.55 9.09
C GLU A 67 -1.54 4.86 8.46
N TYR A 68 -0.50 4.21 8.96
CA TYR A 68 0.86 4.30 8.46
C TYR A 68 1.46 2.91 8.30
N SER A 69 2.29 2.73 7.28
CA SER A 69 3.17 1.58 7.12
C SER A 69 4.61 2.08 6.98
N TYR A 70 5.54 1.34 7.56
CA TYR A 70 6.97 1.59 7.44
C TYR A 70 7.53 0.69 6.36
N THR A 71 8.49 1.17 5.58
CA THR A 71 9.12 0.40 4.51
C THR A 71 10.56 0.86 4.30
N SER A 72 11.29 0.17 3.42
CA SER A 72 12.68 0.48 3.13
C SER A 72 12.82 1.78 2.33
N TRP A 73 13.95 2.46 2.49
CA TRP A 73 14.31 3.63 1.68
C TRP A 73 14.33 3.34 0.17
N LEU A 74 14.57 2.09 -0.21
CA LEU A 74 14.57 1.68 -1.61
C LEU A 74 13.20 1.87 -2.28
N LEU A 75 12.10 1.72 -1.54
CA LEU A 75 10.77 1.99 -2.09
C LEU A 75 10.64 3.46 -2.48
N HIS A 76 11.10 4.38 -1.63
CA HIS A 76 11.06 5.81 -1.92
C HIS A 76 11.82 6.14 -3.21
N LEU A 77 13.01 5.57 -3.41
CA LEU A 77 13.79 5.76 -4.64
C LEU A 77 13.16 5.17 -5.91
N LYS A 78 12.29 4.16 -5.77
CA LYS A 78 11.61 3.52 -6.92
C LYS A 78 10.26 4.14 -7.24
N HIS A 79 9.64 4.79 -6.26
CA HIS A 79 8.29 5.32 -6.35
C HIS A 79 8.26 6.85 -6.58
N CYS A 80 9.20 7.59 -5.98
CA CYS A 80 9.32 9.04 -6.08
C CYS A 80 10.47 9.45 -6.99
#